data_AF-A0A2N3C754-F1
#
_entry.id   AF-A0A2N3C754-F1
#
_cell.length_a   1.000
_cell.length_b   1.000
_cell.length_c   1.000
_cell.angle_alpha   90.00
_cell.angle_beta   90.00
_cell.angle_gamma   90.00
#
_symmetry.space_group_name_H-M   'P 1'
#
loop_
_entity.id
_entity.type
_entity.pdbx_description
1 polymer ?
#
loop_
_entity_poly.entity_id
_entity_poly.type
_entity_poly.pdbx_seq_one_letter_code
_entity_poly.pdbx_strand_id
1 'polypeptide(L)' 'VEVDLLANRLRPRHRASARLEAVLAEAGLAPVARISERAAYADLAEAGLSVFDRPQRVFEALRAEWRPLLARLG' A
#
# COMPACT_ATOMS: atom_id res chain seq x y z
N VAL A 1 -10.91 1.47 19.87
CA VAL A 1 -10.77 1.45 18.41
C VAL A 1 -9.38 1.94 18.10
N GLU A 2 -8.57 1.13 17.42
CA GLU A 2 -7.23 1.53 16.95
C GLU A 2 -7.36 2.15 15.55
N VAL A 3 -6.53 3.16 15.25
CA VAL A 3 -6.54 3.87 13.97
C VAL A 3 -5.14 3.89 13.39
N ASP A 4 -4.98 3.24 12.24
CA ASP A 4 -3.72 3.17 11.49
C ASP A 4 -3.82 3.98 10.20
N LEU A 5 -2.66 4.49 9.74
CA LEU A 5 -2.56 5.19 8.46
C LEU A 5 -2.05 4.26 7.35
N LEU A 6 -2.73 4.27 6.21
CA LEU A 6 -2.33 3.56 5.01
C LEU A 6 -1.95 4.57 3.92
N ALA A 7 -0.69 4.55 3.47
CA ALA A 7 -0.27 5.39 2.36
C ALA A 7 -0.67 4.72 1.04
N ASN A 8 -1.77 5.18 0.44
CA ASN A 8 -2.36 4.57 -0.74
C ASN A 8 -1.96 5.30 -2.04
N ARG A 9 -1.81 4.54 -3.13
CA ARG A 9 -1.45 5.02 -4.49
C ARG A 9 -0.18 5.88 -4.53
N LEU A 10 0.87 5.42 -3.86
CA LEU A 10 2.15 6.10 -3.87
C LEU A 10 2.85 5.93 -5.23
N ARG A 11 3.20 7.05 -5.86
CA ARG A 11 4.15 7.05 -6.98
C ARG A 11 5.57 6.89 -6.44
N PRO A 12 6.33 5.86 -6.87
CA PRO A 12 7.71 5.72 -6.47
C PRO A 12 8.51 6.99 -6.77
N ARG A 13 9.36 7.40 -5.83
CA ARG A 13 10.30 8.54 -5.99
C ARG A 13 9.62 9.92 -6.15
N HIS A 14 8.35 10.06 -5.81
CA HIS A 14 7.68 11.36 -5.85
C HIS A 14 8.06 12.20 -4.61
N ARG A 15 8.68 13.38 -4.83
CA ARG A 15 9.20 14.23 -3.74
C ARG A 15 8.13 14.65 -2.74
N ALA A 16 6.90 14.93 -3.22
CA ALA A 16 5.81 15.33 -2.32
C ALA A 16 5.39 14.20 -1.37
N SER A 17 5.43 12.95 -1.84
CA SER A 17 5.14 11.78 -1.02
C SER A 17 6.18 11.58 0.07
N ALA A 18 7.47 11.70 -0.28
CA ALA A 18 8.57 11.62 0.69
C ALA A 18 8.46 12.73 1.76
N ARG A 19 8.12 13.96 1.35
CA ARG A 19 7.93 15.08 2.28
C ARG A 19 6.74 14.84 3.21
N LEU A 20 5.61 14.35 2.70
CA LEU A 20 4.43 14.04 3.52
C LEU A 20 4.74 12.94 4.53
N GLU A 21 5.44 11.88 4.11
CA GLU A 21 5.84 10.80 5.02
C GLU A 21 6.76 11.29 6.14
N ALA A 22 7.70 12.20 5.85
CA ALA A 22 8.56 12.78 6.88
C ALA A 22 7.75 13.57 7.92
N VAL A 23 6.82 14.41 7.49
CA VAL A 23 5.93 15.18 8.39
C VAL A 23 5.07 14.26 9.25
N LEU A 24 4.50 13.21 8.65
CA LEU A 24 3.71 12.23 9.39
C LEU A 24 4.56 11.46 10.41
N ALA A 25 5.80 11.10 10.05
CA ALA A 25 6.71 10.42 10.97
C ALA A 25 7.08 11.31 12.17
N GLU A 26 7.36 12.60 11.96
CA GLU A 26 7.63 13.57 13.03
C GLU A 26 6.45 13.70 14.01
N ALA A 27 5.22 13.52 13.53
CA ALA A 27 4.01 13.55 14.34
C ALA A 27 3.68 12.21 15.03
N GLY A 28 4.51 11.18 14.89
CA GLY A 28 4.21 9.83 15.40
C GLY A 28 3.13 9.09 14.61
N LEU A 29 2.84 9.55 13.39
CA LEU A 29 1.78 9.08 12.50
C LEU A 29 2.35 8.36 11.27
N ALA A 30 3.44 7.59 11.44
CA ALA A 30 4.01 6.84 10.33
C ALA A 30 2.99 5.81 9.79
N PRO A 31 2.79 5.73 8.46
CA PRO A 31 1.84 4.78 7.88
C PRO A 31 2.32 3.34 8.07
N VAL A 32 1.39 2.45 8.42
CA VAL A 32 1.66 1.02 8.63
C VAL A 32 2.11 0.33 7.34
N ALA A 33 1.56 0.75 6.20
CA ALA A 33 1.88 0.19 4.89
C ALA A 33 1.84 1.26 3.79
N ARG A 34 2.49 0.93 2.67
CA ARG A 34 2.69 1.79 1.50
C ARG A 34 2.28 1.02 0.26
N ILE A 35 1.15 1.40 -0.34
CA ILE A 35 0.61 0.75 -1.52
C ILE A 35 0.98 1.58 -2.75
N SER A 36 1.76 1.00 -3.66
CA SER A 36 2.23 1.70 -4.84
C SER A 36 1.15 1.85 -5.90
N GLU A 37 1.22 2.93 -6.67
CA GLU A 37 0.37 3.09 -7.85
C GLU A 37 0.84 2.16 -8.98
N ARG A 38 -0.06 1.28 -9.43
CA ARG A 38 0.19 0.26 -10.46
C ARG A 38 -1.06 0.03 -11.30
N ALA A 39 -0.88 -0.12 -12.62
CA ALA A 39 -1.97 -0.44 -13.55
C ALA A 39 -2.68 -1.75 -13.17
N ALA A 40 -1.93 -2.74 -12.67
CA ALA A 40 -2.46 -4.03 -12.21
C ALA A 40 -3.66 -3.92 -11.26
N TYR A 41 -3.73 -2.89 -10.40
CA TYR A 41 -4.90 -2.70 -9.52
C TYR A 41 -6.17 -2.34 -10.30
N ALA A 42 -6.06 -1.51 -11.34
CA ALA A 42 -7.17 -1.15 -12.21
C ALA A 42 -7.58 -2.36 -13.07
N ASP A 43 -6.62 -3.03 -13.70
CA ASP A 43 -6.85 -4.19 -14.57
C ASP A 43 -7.58 -5.32 -13.81
N LEU A 44 -7.21 -5.56 -12.54
CA LEU A 44 -7.86 -6.58 -11.71
C LEU A 44 -9.27 -6.12 -11.27
N ALA A 45 -9.44 -4.86 -10.92
CA ALA A 45 -10.73 -4.31 -10.51
C ALA A 45 -11.78 -4.39 -11.63
N GLU A 46 -11.39 -4.20 -12.90
CA GLU A 46 -12.27 -4.39 -14.06
C GLU A 46 -12.85 -5.82 -14.13
N ALA A 47 -12.11 -6.82 -13.64
CA ALA A 47 -12.55 -8.20 -13.55
C ALA A 47 -13.22 -8.55 -12.21
N GLY A 48 -13.43 -7.58 -11.31
CA GLY A 48 -13.94 -7.83 -9.95
C GLY A 48 -12.94 -8.56 -9.05
N LEU A 49 -11.65 -8.47 -9.35
CA LEU A 49 -10.56 -9.16 -8.65
C LEU A 49 -9.64 -8.18 -7.91
N SER A 50 -8.86 -8.72 -6.99
CA SER A 50 -7.78 -8.07 -6.28
C SER A 50 -6.44 -8.76 -6.52
N VAL A 51 -5.35 -8.16 -6.04
CA VAL A 51 -4.00 -8.76 -6.07
C VAL A 51 -3.87 -10.04 -5.23
N PHE A 52 -4.86 -10.33 -4.37
CA PHE A 52 -4.90 -11.54 -3.55
C PHE A 52 -5.57 -12.72 -4.27
N ASP A 53 -6.45 -12.46 -5.23
CA ASP A 53 -7.16 -13.49 -5.99
C ASP A 53 -6.29 -14.17 -7.07
N ARG A 54 -5.05 -13.69 -7.23
CA ARG A 54 -4.15 -14.05 -8.32
C ARG A 54 -2.81 -14.56 -7.80
N PRO A 55 -2.56 -15.89 -7.75
CA PRO A 55 -1.35 -16.46 -7.14
C PRO A 55 -0.07 -16.23 -7.95
N GLN A 56 -0.17 -15.69 -9.17
CA GLN A 56 0.97 -15.48 -10.04
C GLN A 56 2.06 -14.62 -9.37
N ARG A 57 3.32 -14.97 -9.63
CA ARG A 57 4.52 -14.31 -9.07
C ARG A 57 4.59 -12.81 -9.38
N VAL A 58 4.00 -12.38 -10.50
CA VAL A 58 3.95 -10.97 -10.91
C VAL A 58 3.26 -10.06 -9.87
N PHE A 59 2.32 -10.60 -9.09
CA PHE A 59 1.60 -9.86 -8.05
C PHE A 59 2.21 -10.01 -6.65
N GLU A 60 3.29 -10.79 -6.50
CA GLU A 60 3.93 -11.05 -5.20
C GLU A 60 4.43 -9.76 -4.56
N ALA A 61 5.09 -8.89 -5.34
CA ALA A 61 5.56 -7.60 -4.85
C ALA A 61 4.41 -6.70 -4.38
N LEU A 62 3.25 -6.75 -5.06
CA LEU A 62 2.08 -5.96 -4.67
C LEU A 62 1.48 -6.51 -3.37
N ARG A 63 1.32 -7.84 -3.25
CA ARG A 63 0.88 -8.45 -1.98
C ARG A 63 1.84 -8.17 -0.82
N ALA A 64 3.15 -8.12 -1.10
CA ALA A 64 4.15 -7.83 -0.08
C ALA A 64 3.96 -6.44 0.55
N GLU A 65 3.49 -5.45 -0.22
CA GLU A 65 3.17 -4.10 0.28
C GLU A 65 2.06 -4.11 1.34
N TRP A 66 1.13 -5.07 1.27
CA TRP A 66 0.03 -5.21 2.23
C TRP A 66 0.40 -5.97 3.51
N ARG A 67 1.50 -6.74 3.50
CA ARG A 67 1.89 -7.59 4.65
C ARG A 67 1.96 -6.84 5.99
N PRO A 68 2.52 -5.62 6.08
CA PRO A 68 2.57 -4.90 7.35
C PRO A 68 1.19 -4.56 7.92
N LEU A 69 0.23 -4.19 7.06
CA LEU A 69 -1.15 -3.93 7.47
C LEU A 69 -1.84 -5.22 7.91
N LEU A 70 -1.72 -6.29 7.11
CA LEU A 70 -2.34 -7.57 7.43
C LEU A 70 -1.83 -8.12 8.77
N ALA A 71 -0.54 -7.99 9.06
CA ALA A 71 0.05 -8.39 10.33
C ALA A 71 -0.43 -7.59 11.55
N ARG A 72 -1.06 -6.42 11.36
CA ARG A 72 -1.75 -5.68 12.44
C ARG A 72 -3.17 -6.17 12.68
N LEU A 73 -3.77 -6.83 11.69
CA LEU A 73 -5.15 -7.31 11.75
C LEU A 73 -5.25 -8.78 12.21
N GLY A 74 -4.15 -9.54 12.19
CA GLY A 74 -4.03 -10.93 12.63
C GLY A 74 -2.84 -11.64 11.99
#